data_AF-A0A1I8HN94-F1
#
_entry.id   AF-A0A1I8HN94-F1
#
_cell.length_a   1.000
_cell.length_b   1.000
_cell.length_c   1.000
_cell.angle_alpha   90.00
_cell.angle_beta   90.00
_cell.angle_gamma   90.00
#
_symmetry.space_group_name_H-M   'P 1'
#
loop_
_entity.id
_entity.type
_entity.pdbx_description
1 polymer ?
#
loop_
_entity_poly.entity_id
_entity_poly.type
_entity_poly.pdbx_seq_one_letter_code
_entity_poly.pdbx_strand_id
1 'polypeptide(L)'
;MKTIRGFDLRFDSVMSAALALNQTLQSWNYSDEMQLGNSSFKAELMRNILKLDFIGLSGRVVFDSNGDRTSVVMIYQLRTRNPTVHTGWLTAGGSPPVDAPELLTRQLQLSRSGAIAITSASSIGIAVSIATVAVNFHYRELRLIKMSSPLVNNVIGAGCLMCYASCIVMAVNSHWAVSTGLCWTQTALLTIGYSAAFGAMLAKTWRVHRIFTNVKLRRVVSLAAGLLVGLFMFQSHSVAKRPLWRRGIT
;
A
#
# COMPACT_ATOMS: atom_id res chain seq x y z
N MET A 1 -47.12 32.57 23.60
CA MET A 1 -47.16 31.82 24.87
C MET A 1 -45.78 31.21 25.08
N LYS A 2 -45.00 31.64 26.07
CA LYS A 2 -43.68 31.06 26.34
C LYS A 2 -43.89 29.68 26.96
N THR A 3 -43.63 28.61 26.21
CA THR A 3 -43.57 27.25 26.76
C THR A 3 -42.42 27.18 27.76
N ILE A 4 -42.73 26.91 29.02
CA ILE A 4 -41.72 26.71 30.08
C ILE A 4 -40.96 25.44 29.71
N ARG A 5 -39.69 25.59 29.32
CA ARG A 5 -38.83 24.44 28.97
C ARG A 5 -38.74 23.48 30.15
N GLY A 6 -38.97 22.19 29.92
CA GLY A 6 -38.91 21.14 30.93
C GLY A 6 -40.11 21.08 31.88
N PHE A 7 -41.23 21.71 31.54
CA PHE A 7 -42.47 21.59 32.31
C PHE A 7 -42.96 20.14 32.40
N ASP A 8 -42.92 19.44 31.28
CA ASP A 8 -43.21 18.02 31.12
C ASP A 8 -42.35 17.13 32.03
N LEU A 9 -41.03 17.34 32.05
CA LEU A 9 -40.11 16.60 32.91
C LEU A 9 -40.38 16.83 34.40
N ARG A 10 -40.66 18.09 34.78
CA ARG A 10 -40.96 18.45 36.17
C ARG A 10 -42.29 17.87 36.62
N PHE A 11 -43.31 17.93 35.78
CA PHE A 11 -44.61 17.33 36.06
C PHE A 11 -44.46 15.81 36.27
N ASP A 12 -43.75 15.15 35.37
CA ASP A 12 -43.52 13.72 35.47
C ASP A 12 -42.68 13.36 36.70
N SER A 13 -41.76 14.22 37.14
CA SER A 13 -41.01 13.98 38.38
C SER A 13 -41.89 13.97 39.63
N VAL A 14 -42.87 14.88 39.71
CA VAL A 14 -43.85 14.92 40.80
C VAL A 14 -44.78 13.70 40.72
N MET A 15 -45.20 13.33 39.51
CA MET A 15 -46.02 12.14 39.29
C MET A 15 -45.28 10.85 39.70
N SER A 16 -44.01 10.72 39.36
CA SER A 16 -43.16 9.60 39.79
C SER A 16 -43.07 9.52 41.30
N ALA A 17 -42.82 10.65 41.97
CA ALA A 17 -42.77 10.70 43.43
C ALA A 17 -44.11 10.28 44.05
N ALA A 18 -45.22 10.80 43.53
CA ALA A 18 -46.56 10.48 44.02
C ALA A 18 -46.91 8.99 43.84
N LEU A 19 -46.61 8.40 42.67
CA LEU A 19 -46.87 7.00 42.39
C LEU A 19 -46.02 6.06 43.26
N ALA A 20 -44.73 6.34 43.39
CA ALA A 20 -43.85 5.55 44.24
C ALA A 20 -44.22 5.67 45.73
N LEU A 21 -44.58 6.88 46.18
CA LEU A 21 -45.06 7.08 47.55
C LEU A 21 -46.36 6.35 47.80
N ASN A 22 -47.32 6.42 46.88
CA ASN A 22 -48.61 5.71 47.00
C ASN A 22 -48.40 4.19 47.15
N GLN A 23 -47.55 3.59 46.32
CA GLN A 23 -47.21 2.16 46.43
C GLN A 23 -46.51 1.82 47.74
N THR A 24 -45.60 2.68 48.21
CA THR A 24 -44.86 2.46 49.45
C THR A 24 -45.79 2.58 50.66
N LEU A 25 -46.72 3.53 50.65
CA LEU A 25 -47.70 3.78 51.71
C LEU A 25 -48.78 2.69 51.81
N GLN A 26 -49.04 1.92 50.75
CA GLN A 26 -49.92 0.74 50.85
C GLN A 26 -49.35 -0.34 51.79
N SER A 27 -48.03 -0.40 51.93
CA SER A 27 -47.34 -1.37 52.77
C SER A 27 -46.96 -0.84 54.16
N TRP A 28 -47.18 0.45 54.45
CA TRP A 28 -46.67 1.11 55.66
C TRP A 28 -47.81 1.83 56.41
N ASN A 29 -47.92 1.60 57.72
CA ASN A 29 -48.93 2.25 58.56
C ASN A 29 -48.47 3.66 58.99
N TYR A 30 -49.36 4.65 58.91
CA TYR A 30 -49.08 6.09 58.94
C TYR A 30 -48.74 6.68 60.34
N SER A 31 -48.37 5.87 61.32
CA SER A 31 -48.53 6.27 62.73
C SER A 31 -47.27 6.72 63.48
N ASP A 32 -46.29 7.40 62.85
CA ASP A 32 -45.27 8.22 63.56
C ASP A 32 -44.35 9.08 62.64
N GLU A 33 -43.60 10.02 63.24
CA GLU A 33 -42.57 10.86 62.58
C GLU A 33 -41.57 10.04 61.76
N MET A 34 -41.58 10.24 60.44
CA MET A 34 -40.79 9.44 59.51
C MET A 34 -39.33 9.92 59.42
N GLN A 35 -38.40 9.14 59.97
CA GLN A 35 -36.97 9.43 59.85
C GLN A 35 -36.41 8.97 58.49
N LEU A 36 -36.13 9.91 57.57
CA LEU A 36 -35.64 9.62 56.20
C LEU A 36 -34.14 9.24 56.11
N GLY A 37 -33.38 9.38 57.19
CA GLY A 37 -31.92 9.23 57.18
C GLY A 37 -31.42 7.78 57.04
N ASN A 38 -32.07 6.83 57.74
CA ASN A 38 -31.61 5.44 57.82
C ASN A 38 -32.76 4.44 58.01
N SER A 39 -33.90 4.69 57.35
CA SER A 39 -35.10 3.87 57.49
C SER A 39 -35.22 2.83 56.38
N SER A 40 -35.74 1.66 56.75
CA SER A 40 -36.24 0.63 55.82
C SER A 40 -37.24 1.22 54.81
N PHE A 41 -37.97 2.27 55.20
CA PHE A 41 -38.83 3.06 54.34
C PHE A 41 -38.10 3.65 53.13
N LYS A 42 -36.90 4.23 53.30
CA LYS A 42 -36.11 4.78 52.19
C LYS A 42 -35.74 3.69 51.18
N ALA A 43 -35.35 2.51 51.66
CA ALA A 43 -34.99 1.39 50.80
C ALA A 43 -36.20 0.89 49.98
N GLU A 44 -37.37 0.81 50.61
CA GLU A 44 -38.61 0.39 49.94
C GLU A 44 -39.11 1.46 48.95
N LEU A 45 -39.02 2.75 49.32
CA LEU A 45 -39.35 3.86 48.45
C LEU A 45 -38.47 3.86 47.20
N MET A 46 -37.15 3.72 47.36
CA MET A 46 -36.22 3.66 46.22
C MET A 46 -36.49 2.42 45.35
N ARG A 47 -36.83 1.28 45.96
CA ARG A 47 -37.21 0.07 45.22
C ARG A 47 -38.48 0.30 44.38
N ASN A 48 -39.47 1.01 44.92
CA ASN A 48 -40.70 1.32 44.18
C ASN A 48 -40.46 2.37 43.10
N ILE A 49 -39.60 3.37 43.33
CA ILE A 49 -39.18 4.34 42.30
C ILE A 49 -38.55 3.61 41.11
N LEU A 50 -37.62 2.69 41.35
CA LEU A 50 -36.96 1.93 40.28
C LEU A 50 -37.90 0.98 39.53
N LYS A 51 -39.03 0.59 40.14
CA LYS A 51 -40.06 -0.25 39.51
C LYS A 51 -41.11 0.55 38.72
N LEU A 52 -41.08 1.88 38.77
CA LEU A 52 -42.06 2.69 38.07
C LEU A 52 -41.97 2.51 36.56
N ASP A 53 -43.12 2.25 35.94
CA ASP A 53 -43.33 2.26 34.50
C ASP A 53 -44.69 2.86 34.20
N PHE A 54 -44.70 4.11 33.74
CA PHE A 54 -45.93 4.81 33.38
C PHE A 54 -45.69 5.76 32.21
N ILE A 55 -46.79 6.22 31.60
CA ILE A 55 -46.78 7.19 30.52
C ILE A 55 -47.08 8.57 31.10
N GLY A 56 -46.08 9.45 31.13
CA GLY A 56 -46.18 10.85 31.56
C GLY A 56 -46.34 11.81 30.38
N LEU A 57 -46.28 13.12 30.66
CA LEU A 57 -46.34 14.16 29.61
C LEU A 57 -45.14 14.14 28.68
N SER A 58 -43.96 13.75 29.17
CA SER A 58 -42.74 13.64 28.37
C SER A 58 -42.56 12.25 27.73
N GLY A 59 -43.59 11.40 27.79
CA GLY A 59 -43.57 10.03 27.26
C GLY A 59 -43.40 8.97 28.34
N ARG A 60 -42.88 7.80 27.96
CA ARG A 60 -42.67 6.70 28.91
C ARG A 60 -41.59 7.08 29.94
N VAL A 61 -41.90 6.90 31.21
CA VAL A 61 -41.03 7.19 32.35
C VAL A 61 -40.65 5.86 33.00
N VAL A 62 -39.38 5.49 32.85
CA VAL A 62 -38.76 4.32 33.48
C VAL A 62 -37.37 4.70 33.96
N PHE A 63 -36.96 4.12 35.08
CA PHE A 63 -35.64 4.32 35.67
C PHE A 63 -34.77 3.07 35.47
N ASP A 64 -33.51 3.27 35.13
CA ASP A 64 -32.49 2.22 35.06
C ASP A 64 -32.03 1.82 36.47
N SER A 65 -31.25 0.74 36.60
CA SER A 65 -30.71 0.26 37.89
C SER A 65 -29.90 1.32 38.63
N ASN A 66 -29.33 2.29 37.91
CA ASN A 66 -28.56 3.40 38.47
C ASN A 66 -29.44 4.59 38.94
N GLY A 67 -30.76 4.54 38.72
CA GLY A 67 -31.69 5.63 39.02
C GLY A 67 -31.83 6.67 37.90
N ASP A 68 -31.20 6.45 36.75
CA ASP A 68 -31.29 7.33 35.60
C ASP A 68 -32.56 7.07 34.78
N ARG A 69 -33.23 8.14 34.35
CA ARG A 69 -34.42 8.01 33.52
C ARG A 69 -34.06 7.65 32.08
N THR A 70 -34.63 6.56 31.56
CA THR A 70 -34.58 6.25 30.13
C THR A 70 -35.34 7.33 29.34
N SER A 71 -34.65 8.03 28.45
CA SER A 71 -35.21 9.12 27.66
C SER A 71 -35.06 8.88 26.16
N VAL A 72 -35.91 9.54 25.36
CA VAL A 72 -35.82 9.50 23.90
C VAL A 72 -34.74 10.50 23.46
N VAL A 73 -33.75 10.01 22.72
CA VAL A 73 -32.70 10.85 22.14
C VAL A 73 -33.14 11.34 20.77
N MET A 74 -33.06 12.66 20.56
CA MET A 74 -33.36 13.31 19.28
C MET A 74 -32.07 13.78 18.62
N ILE A 75 -31.82 13.35 17.39
CA ILE A 75 -30.65 13.74 16.60
C ILE A 75 -31.10 14.78 15.56
N TYR A 76 -30.42 15.93 15.53
CA TYR A 76 -30.69 17.01 14.59
C TYR A 76 -29.52 17.17 13.63
N GLN A 77 -29.81 17.37 12.35
CA GLN A 77 -28.82 17.78 11.35
C GLN A 77 -29.07 19.26 11.00
N LEU A 78 -28.04 20.12 11.12
CA LEU A 78 -28.15 21.51 10.68
C LEU A 78 -28.11 21.58 9.16
N ARG A 79 -29.09 22.29 8.56
CA ARG A 79 -29.10 22.62 7.14
C ARG A 79 -29.27 24.11 6.95
N THR A 80 -28.22 24.78 6.46
CA THR A 80 -28.14 26.22 6.13
C THR A 80 -28.43 27.18 7.30
N ARG A 81 -29.60 27.08 7.93
CA ARG A 81 -29.99 27.90 9.09
C ARG A 81 -31.06 27.28 10.01
N ASN A 82 -31.75 26.22 9.60
CA ASN A 82 -32.81 25.59 10.40
C ASN A 82 -32.45 24.13 10.73
N PRO A 83 -32.56 23.71 12.00
CA PRO A 83 -32.40 22.31 12.36
C PRO A 83 -33.63 21.52 11.90
N THR A 84 -33.42 20.45 11.14
CA THR A 84 -34.47 19.50 10.79
C THR A 84 -34.25 18.20 11.56
N VAL A 85 -35.30 17.68 12.19
CA VAL A 85 -35.29 16.32 12.76
C VAL A 85 -35.26 15.36 11.58
N HIS A 86 -34.16 14.63 11.40
CA HIS A 86 -34.00 13.71 10.30
C HIS A 86 -33.92 12.27 10.81
N THR A 87 -34.67 11.39 10.15
CA THR A 87 -34.58 9.93 10.29
C THR A 87 -33.52 9.31 9.36
N GLY A 88 -32.74 10.14 8.63
CA GLY A 88 -31.71 9.67 7.70
C GLY A 88 -30.67 10.75 7.38
N TRP A 89 -29.44 10.32 7.11
CA TRP A 89 -28.32 11.20 6.76
C TRP A 89 -28.45 11.69 5.31
N LEU A 90 -28.81 12.96 5.11
CA LEU A 90 -28.68 13.58 3.79
C LEU A 90 -27.29 14.20 3.67
N THR A 91 -26.34 13.43 3.16
CA THR A 91 -25.03 13.94 2.73
C THR A 91 -25.11 14.39 1.27
N ALA A 92 -24.19 15.26 0.83
CA ALA A 92 -24.12 15.74 -0.55
C ALA A 92 -23.95 14.61 -1.60
N GLY A 93 -23.50 13.42 -1.17
CA GLY A 93 -23.29 12.24 -2.02
C GLY A 93 -24.18 11.03 -1.70
N GLY A 94 -25.19 11.17 -0.81
CA GLY A 94 -26.11 10.09 -0.47
C GLY A 94 -25.59 9.01 0.49
N SER A 95 -24.29 8.98 0.80
CA SER A 95 -23.69 8.11 1.82
C SER A 95 -22.86 8.91 2.84
N PRO A 96 -22.76 8.43 4.11
CA PRO A 96 -21.81 8.99 5.08
C PRO A 96 -20.37 8.98 4.53
N PRO A 97 -19.57 10.02 4.78
CA PRO A 97 -18.16 10.02 4.38
C PRO A 97 -17.40 8.89 5.10
N VAL A 98 -16.41 8.32 4.43
CA VAL A 98 -15.54 7.26 4.98
C VAL A 98 -14.50 7.89 5.90
N ASP A 99 -14.21 7.23 7.03
CA ASP A 99 -13.32 7.72 8.10
C ASP A 99 -11.83 7.82 7.69
N ALA A 100 -11.44 7.15 6.61
CA ALA A 100 -10.06 7.11 6.14
C ALA A 100 -9.98 7.22 4.61
N PRO A 101 -8.89 7.83 4.07
CA PRO A 101 -8.66 7.86 2.63
C PRO A 101 -8.36 6.46 2.10
N GLU A 102 -8.89 6.15 0.91
CA GLU A 102 -8.61 4.89 0.23
C GLU A 102 -7.19 4.90 -0.36
N LEU A 103 -6.35 3.95 0.07
CA LEU A 103 -4.98 3.80 -0.41
C LEU A 103 -4.94 3.08 -1.77
N LEU A 104 -4.97 3.85 -2.85
CA LEU A 104 -4.80 3.34 -4.21
C LEU A 104 -3.33 3.10 -4.53
N THR A 105 -2.88 1.85 -4.40
CA THR A 105 -1.54 1.45 -4.83
C THR A 105 -1.51 1.28 -6.35
N ARG A 106 -1.06 2.30 -7.09
CA ARG A 106 -0.92 2.22 -8.55
C ARG A 106 0.53 1.95 -8.93
N GLN A 107 0.76 0.90 -9.72
CA GLN A 107 2.08 0.68 -10.32
C GLN A 107 2.31 1.68 -11.45
N LEU A 108 3.36 2.49 -11.33
CA LEU A 108 3.82 3.38 -12.40
C LEU A 108 4.43 2.53 -13.52
N GLN A 109 3.67 2.39 -14.61
CA GLN A 109 4.15 1.75 -15.84
C GLN A 109 4.83 2.79 -16.73
N LEU A 110 5.79 2.34 -17.54
CA LEU A 110 6.42 3.19 -18.54
C LEU A 110 5.34 3.67 -19.54
N SER A 111 5.43 4.92 -19.99
CA SER A 111 4.53 5.43 -21.03
C SER A 111 4.59 4.52 -22.27
N ARG A 112 3.43 4.25 -22.88
CA ARG A 112 3.32 3.41 -24.08
C ARG A 112 4.24 3.91 -25.21
N SER A 113 4.36 5.24 -25.36
CA SER A 113 5.26 5.84 -26.35
C SER A 113 6.72 5.51 -26.09
N GLY A 114 7.14 5.57 -24.82
CA GLY A 114 8.51 5.21 -24.40
C GLY A 114 8.83 3.74 -24.64
N ALA A 115 7.88 2.85 -24.33
CA ALA A 115 8.03 1.42 -24.57
C ALA A 115 8.23 1.10 -26.06
N ILE A 116 7.43 1.71 -26.94
CA ILE A 116 7.52 1.53 -28.41
C ILE A 116 8.85 2.10 -28.95
N ALA A 117 9.29 3.25 -28.45
CA ALA A 117 10.56 3.86 -28.87
C ALA A 117 11.76 2.97 -28.51
N ILE A 118 11.79 2.42 -27.28
CA ILE A 118 12.88 1.55 -26.83
C ILE A 118 12.91 0.23 -27.59
N THR A 119 11.75 -0.40 -27.83
CA THR A 119 11.69 -1.67 -28.56
C THR A 119 12.07 -1.51 -30.03
N SER A 120 11.59 -0.46 -30.70
CA SER A 120 11.96 -0.17 -32.09
C SER A 120 13.46 0.11 -32.22
N ALA A 121 14.03 1.00 -31.40
CA ALA A 121 15.46 1.28 -31.42
C ALA A 121 16.32 0.03 -31.14
N SER A 122 15.90 -0.82 -30.19
CA SER A 122 16.60 -2.07 -29.87
C SER A 122 16.54 -3.06 -31.03
N SER A 123 15.40 -3.17 -31.73
CA SER A 123 15.27 -4.06 -32.89
C SER A 123 16.18 -3.67 -34.06
N ILE A 124 16.32 -2.36 -34.32
CA ILE A 124 17.26 -1.83 -35.31
C ILE A 124 18.70 -2.15 -34.88
N GLY A 125 19.03 -1.93 -33.60
CA GLY A 125 20.34 -2.26 -33.04
C GLY A 125 20.72 -3.75 -33.17
N ILE A 126 19.76 -4.65 -33.00
CA ILE A 126 19.94 -6.09 -33.21
C ILE A 126 20.24 -6.40 -34.67
N ALA A 127 19.46 -5.84 -35.61
CA ALA A 127 19.69 -6.05 -37.04
C ALA A 127 21.09 -5.59 -37.48
N VAL A 128 21.52 -4.41 -37.01
CA VAL A 128 22.87 -3.87 -37.27
C VAL A 128 23.96 -4.74 -36.64
N SER A 129 23.75 -5.23 -35.41
CA SER A 129 24.69 -6.12 -34.72
C SER A 129 24.85 -7.47 -35.46
N ILE A 130 23.75 -8.05 -35.93
CA ILE A 130 23.78 -9.29 -36.72
C ILE A 130 24.49 -9.06 -38.05
N ALA A 131 24.17 -7.98 -38.76
CA ALA A 131 24.81 -7.63 -40.03
C ALA A 131 26.32 -7.45 -39.87
N THR A 132 26.76 -6.72 -38.84
CA THR A 132 28.20 -6.52 -38.57
C THR A 132 28.90 -7.83 -38.22
N VAL A 133 28.30 -8.70 -37.41
CA VAL A 133 28.86 -10.04 -37.13
C VAL A 133 28.91 -10.90 -38.39
N ALA A 134 27.86 -10.91 -39.22
CA ALA A 134 27.81 -11.66 -40.47
C ALA A 134 28.90 -11.21 -41.47
N VAL A 135 29.09 -9.90 -41.62
CA VAL A 135 30.17 -9.32 -42.43
C VAL A 135 31.54 -9.76 -41.89
N ASN A 136 31.74 -9.77 -40.56
CA ASN A 136 32.97 -10.25 -39.94
C ASN A 136 33.23 -11.74 -40.23
N PHE A 137 32.19 -12.57 -40.31
CA PHE A 137 32.32 -13.99 -40.67
C PHE A 137 32.58 -14.20 -42.16
N HIS A 138 31.83 -13.53 -43.04
CA HIS A 138 31.92 -13.72 -44.48
C HIS A 138 33.27 -13.25 -45.05
N TYR A 139 33.75 -12.10 -44.60
CA TYR A 139 34.98 -11.49 -45.11
C TYR A 139 36.22 -11.80 -44.24
N ARG A 140 36.18 -12.90 -43.48
CA ARG A 140 37.26 -13.30 -42.55
C ARG A 140 38.61 -13.50 -43.22
N GLU A 141 38.63 -13.81 -44.52
CA GLU A 141 39.86 -14.06 -45.28
C GLU A 141 40.59 -12.79 -45.75
N LEU A 142 39.92 -11.64 -45.80
CA LEU A 142 40.53 -10.38 -46.22
C LEU A 142 41.59 -9.89 -45.22
N ARG A 143 42.77 -9.53 -45.76
CA ARG A 143 43.92 -9.05 -44.97
C ARG A 143 43.57 -7.84 -44.09
N LEU A 144 42.69 -6.96 -44.57
CA LEU A 144 42.21 -5.78 -43.84
C LEU A 144 41.44 -6.17 -42.55
N ILE A 145 40.58 -7.19 -42.64
CA ILE A 145 39.77 -7.67 -41.52
C ILE A 145 40.61 -8.49 -40.54
N LYS A 146 41.57 -9.27 -41.04
CA LYS A 146 42.55 -10.00 -40.21
C LYS A 146 43.37 -9.07 -39.30
N MET A 147 43.76 -7.89 -39.78
CA MET A 147 44.45 -6.89 -38.95
C MET A 147 43.56 -6.31 -37.84
N SER A 148 42.24 -6.24 -38.06
CA SER A 148 41.27 -5.65 -37.11
C SER A 148 40.95 -6.54 -35.89
N SER A 149 41.52 -7.74 -35.80
CA SER A 149 41.26 -8.74 -34.74
C SER A 149 39.80 -9.24 -34.74
N PRO A 150 39.41 -10.13 -35.68
CA PRO A 150 38.02 -10.54 -35.88
C PRO A 150 37.37 -11.17 -34.64
N LEU A 151 38.15 -11.89 -33.82
CA LEU A 151 37.65 -12.47 -32.57
C LEU A 151 37.22 -11.41 -31.54
N VAL A 152 37.93 -10.28 -31.48
CA VAL A 152 37.57 -9.18 -30.56
C VAL A 152 36.32 -8.45 -31.06
N ASN A 153 36.22 -8.21 -32.37
CA ASN A 153 35.02 -7.59 -32.96
C ASN A 153 33.77 -8.49 -32.79
N ASN A 154 33.90 -9.81 -32.89
CA ASN A 154 32.80 -10.75 -32.65
C ASN A 154 32.32 -10.73 -31.19
N VAL A 155 33.24 -10.58 -30.21
CA VAL A 155 32.88 -10.44 -28.79
C VAL A 155 32.15 -9.11 -28.53
N ILE A 156 32.57 -8.01 -29.17
CA ILE A 156 31.87 -6.72 -29.08
C ILE A 156 30.44 -6.86 -29.64
N GLY A 157 30.29 -7.47 -30.83
CA GLY A 157 28.97 -7.69 -31.44
C GLY A 157 28.05 -8.56 -30.58
N ALA A 158 28.58 -9.62 -29.96
CA ALA A 158 27.83 -10.45 -29.02
C ALA A 158 27.42 -9.67 -27.76
N GLY A 159 28.30 -8.83 -27.20
CA GLY A 159 27.98 -7.97 -26.06
C GLY A 159 26.88 -6.96 -26.37
N CYS A 160 26.93 -6.31 -27.54
CA CYS A 160 25.88 -5.41 -28.02
C CYS A 160 24.53 -6.14 -28.20
N LEU A 161 24.52 -7.36 -28.74
CA LEU A 161 23.31 -8.17 -28.88
C LEU A 161 22.66 -8.46 -27.51
N MET A 162 23.46 -8.81 -26.50
CA MET A 162 22.96 -9.05 -25.14
C MET A 162 22.39 -7.77 -24.50
N CYS A 163 23.02 -6.61 -24.73
CA CYS A 163 22.51 -5.32 -24.26
C CYS A 163 21.16 -4.98 -24.90
N TYR A 164 21.01 -5.13 -26.22
CA TYR A 164 19.73 -4.87 -26.89
C TYR A 164 18.63 -5.84 -26.45
N ALA A 165 18.97 -7.12 -26.24
CA ALA A 165 18.05 -8.10 -25.66
C ALA A 165 17.58 -7.67 -24.25
N SER A 166 18.47 -7.10 -23.42
CA SER A 166 18.09 -6.58 -22.09
C SER A 166 17.06 -5.44 -22.17
N CYS A 167 17.16 -4.56 -23.17
CA CYS A 167 16.20 -3.47 -23.39
C CYS A 167 14.80 -4.00 -23.75
N ILE A 168 14.73 -5.09 -24.52
CA ILE A 168 13.45 -5.75 -24.84
C ILE A 168 12.85 -6.38 -23.59
N VAL A 169 13.64 -7.10 -22.78
CA VAL A 169 13.16 -7.68 -21.51
C VAL A 169 12.64 -6.59 -20.57
N MET A 170 13.30 -5.44 -20.51
CA MET A 170 12.85 -4.27 -19.73
C MET A 170 11.47 -3.77 -20.18
N ALA A 171 11.26 -3.62 -21.48
CA ALA A 171 9.98 -3.17 -22.03
C ALA A 171 8.85 -4.17 -21.75
N VAL A 172 9.15 -5.48 -21.82
CA VAL A 172 8.20 -6.56 -21.50
C VAL A 172 7.83 -6.54 -20.01
N ASN A 173 8.82 -6.38 -19.13
CA ASN A 173 8.60 -6.37 -17.68
C ASN A 173 7.74 -5.18 -17.22
N SER A 174 7.81 -4.04 -17.91
CA SER A 174 7.02 -2.86 -17.57
C SER A 174 5.55 -2.94 -18.00
N HIS A 175 5.27 -3.56 -19.16
CA HIS A 175 3.94 -3.47 -19.79
C HIS A 175 3.13 -4.77 -19.74
N TRP A 176 3.77 -5.94 -19.74
CA TRP A 176 3.07 -7.23 -19.95
C TRP A 176 3.18 -8.18 -18.76
N ALA A 177 4.34 -8.28 -18.12
CA ALA A 177 4.57 -9.25 -17.05
C ALA A 177 5.52 -8.70 -16.00
N VAL A 178 4.99 -8.23 -14.86
CA VAL A 178 5.83 -7.88 -13.71
C VAL A 178 6.25 -9.17 -13.01
N SER A 179 7.40 -9.70 -13.41
CA SER A 179 7.96 -10.90 -12.80
C SER A 179 9.34 -10.61 -12.24
N THR A 180 9.56 -11.05 -11.00
CA THR A 180 10.88 -10.97 -10.36
C THR A 180 11.95 -11.66 -11.21
N GLY A 181 11.59 -12.75 -11.91
CA GLY A 181 12.50 -13.45 -12.81
C GLY A 181 12.99 -12.58 -13.98
N LEU A 182 12.08 -11.86 -14.63
CA LEU A 182 12.41 -10.99 -15.77
C LEU A 182 13.32 -9.83 -15.37
N CYS A 183 13.08 -9.24 -14.19
CA CYS A 183 13.95 -8.20 -13.62
C CYS A 183 15.39 -8.69 -13.42
N TRP A 184 15.55 -9.92 -12.92
CA TRP A 184 16.87 -10.52 -12.75
C TRP A 184 17.54 -10.82 -14.07
N THR A 185 16.81 -11.43 -15.02
CA THR A 185 17.32 -11.72 -16.37
C THR A 185 17.77 -10.44 -17.08
N GLN A 186 16.99 -9.37 -17.02
CA GLN A 186 17.37 -8.06 -17.57
C GLN A 186 18.70 -7.57 -17.01
N THR A 187 18.84 -7.59 -15.68
CA THR A 187 20.03 -7.09 -14.99
C THR A 187 21.26 -7.94 -15.34
N ALA A 188 21.11 -9.26 -15.39
CA ALA A 188 22.17 -10.19 -15.77
C ALA A 188 22.61 -9.98 -17.23
N LEU A 189 21.68 -9.87 -18.18
CA LEU A 189 22.01 -9.64 -19.59
C LEU A 189 22.75 -8.31 -19.79
N LEU A 190 22.29 -7.24 -19.15
CA LEU A 190 22.88 -5.91 -19.30
C LEU A 190 24.32 -5.87 -18.74
N THR A 191 24.51 -6.40 -17.54
CA THR A 191 25.83 -6.40 -16.88
C THR A 191 26.86 -7.24 -17.63
N ILE A 192 26.47 -8.44 -18.09
CA ILE A 192 27.33 -9.32 -18.87
C ILE A 192 27.64 -8.70 -20.24
N GLY A 193 26.61 -8.22 -20.95
CA GLY A 193 26.74 -7.62 -22.28
C GLY A 193 27.64 -6.39 -22.28
N TYR A 194 27.41 -5.47 -21.33
CA TYR A 194 28.21 -4.25 -21.19
C TYR A 194 29.67 -4.55 -20.85
N SER A 195 29.90 -5.46 -19.89
CA SER A 195 31.26 -5.85 -19.47
C SER A 195 32.03 -6.52 -20.62
N ALA A 196 31.37 -7.38 -21.40
CA ALA A 196 31.99 -8.03 -22.55
C ALA A 196 32.36 -7.03 -23.66
N ALA A 197 31.44 -6.11 -23.99
CA ALA A 197 31.68 -5.10 -25.02
C ALA A 197 32.80 -4.13 -24.62
N PHE A 198 32.72 -3.55 -23.42
CA PHE A 198 33.73 -2.61 -22.92
C PHE A 198 35.08 -3.30 -22.70
N GLY A 199 35.09 -4.51 -22.15
CA GLY A 199 36.31 -5.30 -21.98
C GLY A 199 37.01 -5.63 -23.30
N ALA A 200 36.24 -5.93 -24.34
CA ALA A 200 36.80 -6.18 -25.67
C ALA A 200 37.34 -4.89 -26.34
N MET A 201 36.69 -3.73 -26.14
CA MET A 201 37.23 -2.44 -26.58
C MET A 201 38.57 -2.13 -25.91
N LEU A 202 38.67 -2.30 -24.59
CA LEU A 202 39.91 -2.14 -23.84
C LEU A 202 40.99 -3.13 -24.27
N ALA A 203 40.63 -4.39 -24.54
CA ALA A 203 41.58 -5.36 -25.06
C ALA A 203 42.14 -4.93 -26.43
N LYS A 204 41.31 -4.30 -27.28
CA LYS A 204 41.73 -3.78 -28.58
C LYS A 204 42.71 -2.61 -28.44
N THR A 205 42.41 -1.64 -27.59
CA THR A 205 43.31 -0.49 -27.33
C THR A 205 44.60 -0.92 -26.64
N TRP A 206 44.52 -1.85 -25.68
CA TRP A 206 45.68 -2.44 -25.02
C TRP A 206 46.60 -3.18 -25.99
N ARG A 207 46.02 -3.91 -26.97
CA ARG A 207 46.80 -4.60 -27.99
C ARG A 207 47.61 -3.62 -28.83
N VAL A 208 47.00 -2.49 -29.22
CA VAL A 208 47.69 -1.41 -29.96
C VAL A 208 48.81 -0.82 -29.11
N HIS A 209 48.52 -0.45 -27.85
CA HIS A 209 49.53 0.12 -26.96
C HIS A 209 50.74 -0.80 -26.83
N ARG A 210 50.52 -2.10 -26.52
CA ARG A 210 51.62 -3.06 -26.39
C ARG A 210 52.45 -3.26 -27.65
N ILE A 211 51.84 -3.21 -28.84
CA ILE A 211 52.60 -3.33 -30.10
C ILE A 211 53.66 -2.21 -30.17
N PHE A 212 53.34 -1.03 -29.66
CA PHE A 212 54.27 0.10 -29.61
C PHE A 212 55.20 0.10 -28.38
N THR A 213 54.82 -0.53 -27.25
CA THR A 213 55.65 -0.50 -26.03
C THR A 213 56.45 -1.77 -25.70
N ASN A 214 56.12 -3.00 -26.16
CA ASN A 214 56.88 -4.20 -25.77
C ASN A 214 56.68 -5.46 -26.65
N VAL A 215 57.81 -6.11 -27.02
CA VAL A 215 57.93 -7.28 -27.93
C VAL A 215 57.42 -8.61 -27.35
N LYS A 216 57.22 -8.74 -26.03
CA LYS A 216 56.83 -10.02 -25.39
C LYS A 216 55.31 -10.10 -25.11
N LEU A 217 54.57 -10.84 -25.95
CA LEU A 217 53.12 -11.05 -25.80
C LEU A 217 52.77 -12.00 -24.65
N ARG A 218 52.09 -11.51 -23.59
CA ARG A 218 51.32 -12.35 -22.65
C ARG A 218 49.82 -12.18 -22.88
N ARG A 219 49.07 -13.26 -23.10
CA ARG A 219 47.62 -13.23 -23.33
C ARG A 219 46.91 -12.89 -22.02
N VAL A 220 46.15 -11.80 -21.98
CA VAL A 220 45.32 -11.45 -20.81
C VAL A 220 43.96 -12.11 -21.01
N VAL A 221 43.61 -13.02 -20.11
CA VAL A 221 42.30 -13.66 -20.05
C VAL A 221 41.26 -12.59 -19.69
N SER A 222 40.17 -12.55 -20.45
CA SER A 222 39.07 -11.62 -20.26
C SER A 222 38.51 -11.73 -18.84
N LEU A 223 38.48 -10.60 -18.12
CA LEU A 223 37.90 -10.40 -16.78
C LEU A 223 36.42 -10.83 -16.63
N ALA A 224 35.78 -11.27 -17.72
CA ALA A 224 34.38 -11.68 -17.79
C ALA A 224 34.03 -12.83 -16.83
N ALA A 225 34.94 -13.79 -16.61
CA ALA A 225 34.67 -14.93 -15.74
C ALA A 225 34.57 -14.55 -14.25
N GLY A 226 35.40 -13.62 -13.78
CA GLY A 226 35.40 -13.19 -12.37
C GLY A 226 34.16 -12.36 -12.00
N LEU A 227 33.67 -11.54 -12.94
CA LEU A 227 32.50 -10.69 -12.75
C LEU A 227 31.18 -11.48 -12.82
N LEU A 228 31.14 -12.54 -13.64
CA LEU A 228 30.04 -13.51 -13.70
C LEU A 228 29.89 -14.27 -12.37
N VAL A 229 31.00 -14.74 -11.78
CA VAL A 229 30.97 -15.40 -10.46
C VAL A 229 30.54 -14.42 -9.37
N GLY A 230 31.05 -13.17 -9.39
CA GLY A 230 30.65 -12.14 -8.44
C GLY A 230 29.16 -11.77 -8.51
N LEU A 231 28.59 -11.66 -9.71
CA LEU A 231 27.17 -11.36 -9.90
C LEU A 231 26.29 -12.55 -9.52
N PHE A 232 26.61 -13.78 -9.94
CA PHE A 232 25.87 -14.96 -9.50
C PHE A 232 25.91 -15.15 -7.98
N MET A 233 27.05 -14.86 -7.34
CA MET A 233 27.19 -14.89 -5.87
C MET A 233 26.39 -13.78 -5.18
N PHE A 234 26.33 -12.57 -5.74
CA PHE A 234 25.53 -11.47 -5.18
C PHE A 234 24.02 -11.71 -5.36
N GLN A 235 23.61 -12.24 -6.52
CA GLN A 235 22.24 -12.67 -6.79
C GLN A 235 21.79 -13.78 -5.83
N SER A 236 22.62 -14.81 -5.61
CA SER A 236 22.29 -15.91 -4.71
C SER A 236 22.20 -15.47 -3.24
N HIS A 237 23.10 -14.58 -2.81
CA HIS A 237 23.08 -14.00 -1.47
C HIS A 237 21.85 -13.12 -1.21
N SER A 238 21.36 -12.42 -2.23
CA SER A 238 20.15 -11.58 -2.16
C SER A 238 18.86 -12.42 -2.15
N VAL A 239 18.83 -13.56 -2.85
CA VAL A 239 17.71 -14.51 -2.83
C VAL A 239 17.62 -15.22 -1.47
N ALA A 240 18.75 -15.59 -0.87
CA ALA A 240 18.79 -16.23 0.46
C ALA A 240 18.28 -15.32 1.61
N LYS A 241 18.36 -13.99 1.47
CA LYS A 241 17.90 -13.03 2.48
C LYS A 241 16.40 -12.67 2.40
N ARG A 242 15.69 -13.04 1.32
CA ARG A 242 14.23 -12.82 1.18
C ARG A 242 13.37 -13.47 2.27
N PRO A 243 13.61 -14.73 2.70
CA PRO A 243 12.84 -15.32 3.80
C PRO A 243 13.14 -14.68 5.17
N LEU A 244 14.32 -14.07 5.36
CA LEU A 244 14.64 -13.35 6.60
C LEU A 244 13.90 -12.01 6.70
N TRP A 245 13.77 -11.28 5.58
CA TRP A 245 13.10 -9.99 5.56
C TRP A 245 11.57 -10.10 5.74
N ARG A 246 10.97 -11.20 5.25
CA ARG A 246 9.54 -11.49 5.44
C ARG A 246 9.15 -11.86 6.87
N ARG A 247 10.10 -12.23 7.74
CA ARG A 247 9.87 -12.56 9.16
C ARG A 247 10.04 -11.37 10.11
N GLY A 248 10.49 -10.21 9.63
CA GLY A 248 10.63 -8.99 10.45
C GLY A 248 9.45 -8.02 10.34
N ILE A 249 8.40 -8.39 9.60
CA ILE A 249 7.22 -7.54 9.31
C ILE A 249 5.90 -8.23 9.77
N THR A 250 6.00 -9.39 10.42
CA THR A 250 4.91 -10.02 11.19
C THR A 250 5.30 -10.01 12.64
#